data_AF-A0A359M6M8-F1
#
_entry.id   AF-A0A359M6M8-F1
#
_cell.length_a   1.000
_cell.length_b   1.000
_cell.length_c   1.000
_cell.angle_alpha   90.00
_cell.angle_beta   90.00
_cell.angle_gamma   90.00
#
_symmetry.space_group_name_H-M   'P 1'
#
loop_
_entity.id
_entity.type
_entity.pdbx_description
1 polymer ?
#
loop_
_entity_poly.entity_id
_entity_poly.type
_entity_poly.pdbx_seq_one_letter_code
_entity_poly.pdbx_strand_id
1 'polypeptide(L)'
;MSSLIRFRDFLKEGKQVGLLYHITPAENVGRILIDDELKTHAQQISFSRDKRFWIVTGKDENSDIRFVIDGDKLSHKYKIVPTSGYKHKDHEAEERIYTKAVKPLSKYLLAIEIIGKHLTWHDLTLLRSYLGKHPHIKISSTVGALPIALRLKDLL
;
A
#
# COMPACT_ATOMS: atom_id res chain seq x y z
N MET A 1 -32.52 18.87 22.34
CA MET A 1 -32.98 17.55 21.84
C MET A 1 -31.76 16.67 21.65
N SER A 2 -31.56 15.67 22.52
CA SER A 2 -30.43 14.74 22.42
C SER A 2 -30.76 13.64 21.42
N SER A 3 -29.95 13.53 20.36
CA SER A 3 -30.07 12.47 19.34
C SER A 3 -29.57 11.14 19.94
N LEU A 4 -30.45 10.14 20.02
CA LEU A 4 -30.08 8.76 20.33
C LEU A 4 -29.39 8.15 19.10
N ILE A 5 -28.07 8.16 19.11
CA ILE A 5 -27.26 7.34 18.19
C ILE A 5 -27.57 5.87 18.50
N ARG A 6 -28.06 5.12 17.50
CA ARG A 6 -28.41 3.70 17.69
C ARG A 6 -27.13 2.87 17.69
N PHE A 7 -27.06 1.83 18.52
CA PHE A 7 -25.93 0.88 18.57
C PHE A 7 -25.57 0.28 17.20
N ARG A 8 -26.55 0.13 16.29
CA ARG A 8 -26.31 -0.29 14.90
C ARG A 8 -25.52 0.73 14.08
N ASP A 9 -25.60 2.01 14.41
CA ASP A 9 -24.82 3.05 13.76
C ASP A 9 -23.38 3.08 14.29
N PHE A 10 -23.13 2.60 15.53
CA PHE A 10 -21.78 2.25 16.03
C PHE A 10 -21.18 1.05 15.29
N LEU A 11 -21.97 0.02 14.99
CA LEU A 11 -21.49 -1.15 14.20
C LEU A 11 -21.21 -0.83 12.72
N LYS A 12 -21.58 0.38 12.26
CA LYS A 12 -21.18 0.91 10.95
C LYS A 12 -19.88 1.70 11.00
N GLU A 13 -19.29 1.94 12.18
CA GLU A 13 -17.89 2.34 12.26
C GLU A 13 -17.09 1.22 11.58
N GLY A 14 -16.46 1.56 10.45
CA GLY A 14 -15.75 0.60 9.62
C GLY A 14 -14.81 -0.25 10.46
N LYS A 15 -14.53 -1.47 9.99
CA LYS A 15 -13.53 -2.33 10.63
C LYS A 15 -12.25 -1.49 10.80
N GLN A 16 -11.80 -1.34 12.06
CA GLN A 16 -10.54 -0.68 12.41
C GLN A 16 -9.38 -1.59 11.98
N VAL A 17 -9.12 -1.61 10.69
CA VAL A 17 -8.01 -2.34 10.07
C VAL A 17 -6.71 -1.54 10.21
N GLY A 18 -6.78 -0.21 10.22
CA GLY A 18 -5.62 0.67 10.33
C GLY A 18 -4.77 0.68 9.05
N LEU A 19 -3.46 0.87 9.20
CA LEU A 19 -2.54 0.94 8.07
C LEU A 19 -2.23 -0.45 7.52
N LEU A 20 -2.26 -0.55 6.19
CA LEU A 20 -1.84 -1.71 5.43
C LEU A 20 -0.68 -1.36 4.50
N TYR A 21 0.20 -2.32 4.28
CA TYR A 21 1.39 -2.15 3.45
C TYR A 21 1.41 -3.17 2.32
N HIS A 22 1.54 -2.70 1.08
CA HIS A 22 1.81 -3.55 -0.08
C HIS A 22 3.20 -3.22 -0.62
N ILE A 23 4.08 -4.22 -0.66
CA ILE A 23 5.45 -4.08 -1.14
C ILE A 23 5.54 -4.71 -2.53
N THR A 24 6.22 -4.04 -3.44
CA THR A 24 6.40 -4.50 -4.82
C THR A 24 7.78 -4.10 -5.36
N PRO A 25 8.37 -4.86 -6.29
CA PRO A 25 9.58 -4.46 -6.99
C PRO A 25 9.36 -3.27 -7.93
N ALA A 26 10.44 -2.53 -8.21
CA ALA A 26 10.39 -1.34 -9.08
C ALA A 26 9.75 -1.63 -10.45
N GLU A 27 10.01 -2.80 -11.04
CA GLU A 27 9.48 -3.24 -12.33
C GLU A 27 7.93 -3.25 -12.42
N ASN A 28 7.23 -3.41 -11.30
CA ASN A 28 5.77 -3.40 -11.27
C ASN A 28 5.17 -1.99 -11.11
N VAL A 29 5.98 -1.02 -10.67
CA VAL A 29 5.52 0.33 -10.29
C VAL A 29 4.89 1.03 -11.49
N GLY A 30 5.54 0.99 -12.65
CA GLY A 30 5.02 1.65 -13.84
C GLY A 30 3.60 1.22 -14.19
N ARG A 31 3.34 -0.10 -14.22
CA ARG A 31 2.00 -0.63 -14.48
C ARG A 31 1.00 -0.22 -13.41
N ILE A 32 1.36 -0.33 -12.12
CA ILE A 32 0.46 0.02 -11.01
C ILE A 32 0.05 1.50 -11.07
N LEU A 33 0.98 2.40 -11.36
CA LEU A 33 0.72 3.83 -11.42
C LEU A 33 -0.07 4.23 -12.68
N ILE A 34 0.24 3.63 -13.83
CA ILE A 34 -0.47 3.89 -15.09
C ILE A 34 -1.93 3.41 -15.00
N ASP A 35 -2.14 2.20 -14.49
CA ASP A 35 -3.47 1.60 -14.40
C ASP A 35 -4.28 2.07 -13.18
N ASP A 36 -3.63 2.75 -12.24
CA ASP A 36 -4.13 3.11 -10.91
C ASP A 36 -4.73 1.88 -10.19
N GLU A 37 -3.98 0.77 -10.18
CA GLU A 37 -4.52 -0.55 -9.84
C GLU A 37 -3.48 -1.49 -9.22
N LEU A 38 -3.83 -2.11 -8.09
CA LEU A 38 -3.15 -3.33 -7.63
C LEU A 38 -3.84 -4.54 -8.24
N LYS A 39 -3.11 -5.34 -9.02
CA LYS A 39 -3.65 -6.49 -9.77
C LYS A 39 -2.87 -7.76 -9.48
N THR A 40 -3.59 -8.87 -9.40
CA THR A 40 -3.03 -10.21 -9.11
C THR A 40 -3.64 -11.26 -10.02
N HIS A 41 -2.87 -12.31 -10.32
CA HIS A 41 -3.38 -13.52 -10.96
C HIS A 41 -3.87 -14.55 -9.94
N ALA A 42 -3.44 -14.45 -8.68
CA ALA A 42 -3.71 -15.41 -7.61
C ALA A 42 -5.10 -15.26 -6.96
N GLN A 43 -5.99 -14.43 -7.54
CA GLN A 43 -7.31 -14.07 -6.99
C GLN A 43 -7.30 -13.46 -5.57
N GLN A 44 -6.12 -13.10 -5.07
CA GLN A 44 -5.95 -12.46 -3.78
C GLN A 44 -4.79 -11.46 -3.80
N ILE A 45 -4.97 -10.35 -3.11
CA ILE A 45 -3.95 -9.34 -2.88
C ILE A 45 -3.61 -9.38 -1.39
N SER A 46 -2.33 -9.55 -1.09
CA SER A 46 -1.82 -9.58 0.28
C SER A 46 -1.28 -8.21 0.67
N PHE A 47 -1.52 -7.88 1.93
CA PHE A 47 -0.98 -6.74 2.64
C PHE A 47 -0.33 -7.22 3.95
N SER A 48 0.62 -6.43 4.44
CA SER A 48 1.16 -6.58 5.79
C SER A 48 0.59 -5.49 6.70
N ARG A 49 0.44 -5.80 7.99
CA ARG A 49 0.27 -4.79 9.05
C ARG A 49 1.58 -4.28 9.63
N ASP A 50 2.68 -5.00 9.42
CA ASP A 50 4.02 -4.58 9.84
C ASP A 50 4.70 -3.78 8.73
N LYS A 51 5.07 -2.53 9.04
CA LYS A 51 5.90 -1.68 8.17
C LYS A 51 7.30 -2.26 7.92
N ARG A 52 7.74 -3.22 8.72
CA ARG A 52 9.02 -3.93 8.63
C ARG A 52 8.86 -5.32 7.97
N PHE A 53 7.92 -5.47 7.05
CA PHE A 53 7.68 -6.75 6.37
C PHE A 53 8.85 -7.29 5.53
N TRP A 54 9.83 -6.46 5.16
CA TRP A 54 11.10 -6.89 4.52
C TRP A 54 11.89 -7.96 5.32
N ILE A 55 11.62 -8.11 6.62
CA ILE A 55 12.21 -9.15 7.48
C ILE A 55 11.47 -10.49 7.31
N VAL A 56 10.18 -10.46 6.93
CA VAL A 56 9.27 -11.62 6.91
C VAL A 56 9.23 -12.32 5.56
N THR A 57 9.39 -11.60 4.44
CA THR A 57 9.47 -12.22 3.10
C THR A 57 10.83 -12.80 2.77
N GLY A 58 11.80 -12.65 3.68
CA GLY A 58 13.16 -13.17 3.54
C GLY A 58 13.97 -12.41 2.50
N LYS A 59 14.64 -11.31 2.91
CA LYS A 59 15.73 -10.64 2.18
C LYS A 59 15.57 -10.57 0.65
N ASP A 60 14.36 -10.42 0.11
CA ASP A 60 14.22 -10.23 -1.33
C ASP A 60 14.77 -8.84 -1.66
N GLU A 61 15.95 -8.84 -2.27
CA GLU A 61 16.78 -7.67 -2.63
C GLU A 61 16.07 -6.74 -3.62
N ASN A 62 14.92 -7.18 -4.14
CA ASN A 62 14.15 -6.51 -5.18
C ASN A 62 12.95 -5.72 -4.63
N SER A 63 12.79 -5.55 -3.32
CA SER A 63 11.70 -4.73 -2.76
C SER A 63 12.04 -3.24 -2.82
N ASP A 64 11.52 -2.52 -3.82
CA ASP A 64 11.86 -1.10 -4.02
C ASP A 64 10.79 -0.12 -3.55
N ILE A 65 9.52 -0.48 -3.64
CA ILE A 65 8.39 0.42 -3.34
C ILE A 65 7.46 -0.20 -2.31
N ARG A 66 6.99 0.64 -1.40
CA ARG A 66 5.89 0.34 -0.48
C ARG A 66 4.73 1.30 -0.70
N PHE A 67 3.57 0.74 -0.97
CA PHE A 67 2.30 1.44 -0.96
C PHE A 67 1.71 1.37 0.45
N VAL A 68 1.48 2.53 1.05
CA VAL A 68 0.81 2.67 2.35
C VAL A 68 -0.67 2.92 2.09
N ILE A 69 -1.50 2.00 2.56
CA ILE A 69 -2.92 1.93 2.25
C ILE A 69 -3.73 2.22 3.52
N ASP A 70 -4.76 3.03 3.36
CA ASP A 70 -5.83 3.22 4.36
C ASP A 70 -6.71 1.96 4.40
N GLY A 71 -6.38 1.05 5.32
CA GLY A 71 -7.09 -0.22 5.48
C GLY A 71 -8.53 -0.02 5.97
N ASP A 72 -8.79 1.00 6.78
CA ASP A 72 -10.13 1.33 7.25
C ASP A 72 -11.00 1.68 6.05
N LYS A 73 -10.53 2.60 5.19
CA LYS A 73 -11.23 2.99 3.96
C LYS A 73 -11.36 1.84 2.98
N LEU A 74 -10.31 1.01 2.83
CA LEU A 74 -10.34 -0.18 1.97
C LEU A 74 -11.38 -1.20 2.43
N SER A 75 -11.51 -1.39 3.75
CA SER A 75 -12.41 -2.38 4.36
C SER A 75 -13.90 -2.09 4.12
N HIS A 76 -14.26 -0.84 3.84
CA HIS A 76 -15.63 -0.44 3.48
C HIS A 76 -16.08 -1.01 2.12
N LYS A 77 -15.13 -1.35 1.24
CA LYS A 77 -15.43 -1.93 -0.09
C LYS A 77 -15.02 -3.39 -0.21
N TYR A 78 -13.89 -3.77 0.39
CA TYR A 78 -13.33 -5.12 0.27
C TYR A 78 -13.35 -5.82 1.61
N LYS A 79 -13.80 -7.09 1.62
CA LYS A 79 -13.68 -7.93 2.81
C LYS A 79 -12.21 -8.28 3.03
N ILE A 80 -11.64 -7.71 4.08
CA ILE A 80 -10.27 -8.00 4.54
C ILE A 80 -10.33 -9.19 5.50
N VAL A 81 -9.46 -10.17 5.26
CA VAL A 81 -9.38 -11.43 6.00
C VAL A 81 -7.96 -11.58 6.54
N PRO A 82 -7.78 -11.67 7.87
CA PRO A 82 -6.48 -11.94 8.46
C PRO A 82 -6.07 -13.38 8.11
N THR A 83 -4.78 -13.57 7.87
CA THR A 83 -4.22 -14.90 7.58
C THR A 83 -2.92 -15.10 8.35
N SER A 84 -2.80 -16.26 8.99
CA SER A 84 -1.54 -16.73 9.57
C SER A 84 -0.68 -17.30 8.44
N GLY A 85 0.53 -16.76 8.25
CA GLY A 85 1.49 -17.33 7.30
C GLY A 85 1.80 -18.80 7.62
N TYR A 86 2.03 -19.62 6.59
CA TYR A 86 2.11 -21.09 6.65
C TYR A 86 3.20 -21.69 7.56
N LYS A 87 4.03 -20.90 8.26
CA LYS A 87 5.20 -21.42 8.99
C LYS A 87 5.39 -20.94 10.43
N HIS A 88 4.65 -19.95 10.90
CA HIS A 88 4.77 -19.49 12.29
C HIS A 88 3.39 -19.29 12.89
N LYS A 89 3.00 -20.19 13.79
CA LYS A 89 1.68 -20.23 14.46
C LYS A 89 1.35 -18.97 15.26
N ASP A 90 2.32 -18.08 15.47
CA ASP A 90 2.20 -16.97 16.42
C ASP A 90 2.24 -15.57 15.76
N HIS A 91 2.23 -15.47 14.43
CA HIS A 91 2.33 -14.18 13.73
C HIS A 91 1.24 -13.99 12.66
N GLU A 92 0.10 -13.44 13.09
CA GLU A 92 -0.97 -12.90 12.24
C GLU A 92 -0.51 -11.59 11.54
N ALA A 93 0.49 -11.67 10.67
CA ALA A 93 1.09 -10.48 10.05
C ALA A 93 0.45 -10.09 8.70
N GLU A 94 -0.28 -11.01 8.06
CA GLU A 94 -0.84 -10.81 6.72
C GLU A 94 -2.34 -10.55 6.74
N GLU A 95 -2.76 -9.60 5.90
CA GLU A 95 -4.15 -9.29 5.61
C GLU A 95 -4.40 -9.53 4.12
N ARG A 96 -5.47 -10.25 3.78
CA ARG A 96 -5.81 -10.55 2.39
C ARG A 96 -7.16 -10.00 2.00
N ILE A 97 -7.25 -9.57 0.76
CA ILE A 97 -8.52 -9.35 0.08
C ILE A 97 -8.64 -10.34 -1.07
N TYR A 98 -9.78 -11.01 -1.17
CA TYR A 98 -10.07 -11.97 -2.22
C TYR A 98 -10.68 -11.24 -3.43
N THR A 99 -9.83 -10.58 -4.19
CA THR A 99 -10.17 -9.89 -5.44
C THR A 99 -8.99 -10.00 -6.42
N LYS A 100 -9.29 -9.91 -7.71
CA LYS A 100 -8.26 -9.80 -8.75
C LYS A 100 -7.64 -8.41 -8.83
N ALA A 101 -8.35 -7.40 -8.33
CA ALA A 101 -7.94 -6.01 -8.46
C ALA A 101 -8.49 -5.08 -7.36
N VAL A 102 -7.69 -4.06 -7.01
CA VAL A 102 -8.12 -2.85 -6.28
C VAL A 102 -7.98 -1.66 -7.20
N LYS A 103 -9.12 -1.03 -7.53
CA LYS A 103 -9.20 0.12 -8.44
C LYS A 103 -10.34 1.08 -8.05
N PRO A 104 -10.17 2.41 -8.19
CA PRO A 104 -8.87 3.09 -8.32
C PRO A 104 -8.04 2.94 -7.04
N LEU A 105 -6.74 2.64 -7.18
CA LEU A 105 -5.82 2.47 -6.06
C LEU A 105 -5.62 3.79 -5.29
N SER A 106 -5.51 4.90 -6.02
CA SER A 106 -5.37 6.27 -5.51
C SER A 106 -6.38 6.64 -4.42
N LYS A 107 -7.58 6.06 -4.45
CA LYS A 107 -8.64 6.27 -3.45
C LYS A 107 -8.24 5.77 -2.06
N TYR A 108 -7.38 4.76 -1.97
CA TYR A 108 -6.97 4.11 -0.72
C TYR A 108 -5.51 4.40 -0.36
N LEU A 109 -4.73 5.00 -1.25
CA LEU A 109 -3.34 5.36 -0.98
C LEU A 109 -3.22 6.56 -0.04
N LEU A 110 -2.38 6.40 0.96
CA LEU A 110 -1.93 7.47 1.85
C LEU A 110 -0.52 7.93 1.49
N ALA A 111 0.36 6.97 1.16
CA ALA A 111 1.73 7.27 0.79
C ALA A 111 2.34 6.23 -0.15
N ILE A 112 3.39 6.67 -0.86
CA ILE A 112 4.32 5.81 -1.59
C ILE A 112 5.70 6.02 -0.95
N GLU A 113 6.29 4.94 -0.44
CA GLU A 113 7.61 4.97 0.18
C GLU A 113 8.62 4.26 -0.73
N ILE A 114 9.72 4.95 -1.05
CA ILE A 114 10.85 4.40 -1.78
C ILE A 114 11.79 3.77 -0.76
N ILE A 115 11.87 2.44 -0.78
CA ILE A 115 12.60 1.64 0.19
C ILE A 115 13.84 0.97 -0.41
N GLY A 116 13.90 0.79 -1.73
CA GLY A 116 15.05 0.25 -2.45
C GLY A 116 15.71 1.27 -3.40
N LYS A 117 16.63 0.80 -4.23
CA LYS A 117 17.51 1.65 -5.06
C LYS A 117 17.28 1.50 -6.57
N HIS A 118 16.39 0.61 -7.02
CA HIS A 118 16.30 0.21 -8.42
C HIS A 118 15.29 1.01 -9.25
N LEU A 119 14.89 2.21 -8.80
CA LEU A 119 14.03 3.08 -9.60
C LEU A 119 14.80 3.75 -10.73
N THR A 120 14.29 3.61 -11.94
CA THR A 120 14.79 4.30 -13.12
C THR A 120 14.27 5.74 -13.19
N TRP A 121 14.86 6.57 -14.06
CA TRP A 121 14.31 7.89 -14.38
C TRP A 121 12.88 7.84 -14.93
N HIS A 122 12.54 6.77 -15.65
CA HIS A 122 11.19 6.56 -16.14
C HIS A 122 10.20 6.37 -14.98
N ASP A 123 10.54 5.53 -13.99
CA ASP A 123 9.70 5.30 -12.81
C ASP A 123 9.50 6.58 -12.00
N LEU A 124 10.54 7.41 -11.84
CA LEU A 124 10.45 8.70 -11.15
C LEU A 124 9.53 9.67 -11.89
N THR A 125 9.57 9.67 -13.22
CA THR A 125 8.68 10.50 -14.05
C THR A 125 7.23 10.05 -13.90
N LEU A 126 6.97 8.74 -13.88
CA LEU A 126 5.63 8.19 -13.63
C LEU A 126 5.13 8.52 -12.23
N LEU A 127 5.97 8.37 -11.20
CA LEU A 127 5.66 8.76 -9.83
C LEU A 127 5.30 10.24 -9.74
N ARG A 128 6.10 11.13 -10.34
CA ARG A 128 5.81 12.57 -10.40
C ARG A 128 4.46 12.84 -11.04
N SER A 129 4.21 12.26 -12.22
CA SER A 129 2.95 12.43 -12.96
C SER A 129 1.75 11.96 -12.14
N TYR A 130 1.88 10.81 -11.48
CA TYR A 130 0.84 10.23 -10.65
C TYR A 130 0.57 11.07 -9.39
N LEU A 131 1.61 11.52 -8.68
CA LEU A 131 1.49 12.39 -7.50
C LEU A 131 0.89 13.76 -7.86
N GLY A 132 1.23 14.31 -9.03
CA GLY A 132 0.61 15.54 -9.54
C GLY A 132 -0.91 15.41 -9.75
N LYS A 133 -1.39 14.21 -10.14
CA LYS A 133 -2.83 13.91 -10.25
C LYS A 133 -3.49 13.62 -8.90
N HIS A 134 -2.72 13.24 -7.89
CA HIS A 134 -3.19 12.78 -6.58
C HIS A 134 -2.42 13.46 -5.43
N PRO A 135 -2.63 14.77 -5.21
CA PRO A 135 -1.82 15.57 -4.29
C PRO A 135 -2.01 15.20 -2.80
N HIS A 136 -3.02 14.40 -2.47
CA HIS A 136 -3.21 13.87 -1.12
C HIS A 136 -2.24 12.75 -0.76
N ILE A 137 -1.60 12.12 -1.76
CA ILE A 137 -0.67 11.01 -1.57
C ILE A 137 0.70 11.58 -1.22
N LYS A 138 1.23 11.15 -0.07
CA LYS A 138 2.58 11.53 0.37
C LYS A 138 3.64 10.68 -0.31
N ILE A 139 4.82 11.24 -0.51
CA ILE A 139 6.01 10.47 -0.91
C ILE A 139 7.10 10.57 0.15
N SER A 140 7.78 9.46 0.41
CA SER A 140 8.95 9.44 1.28
C SER A 140 9.99 8.44 0.79
N SER A 141 11.20 8.52 1.35
CA SER A 141 12.32 7.64 0.99
C SER A 141 13.09 7.25 2.25
N THR A 142 13.60 6.02 2.28
CA THR A 142 14.55 5.60 3.32
C THR A 142 15.96 6.10 3.03
N VAL A 143 16.82 6.12 4.06
CA VAL A 143 18.17 6.74 4.04
C VAL A 143 19.07 6.15 2.95
N GLY A 144 18.83 4.90 2.51
CA GLY A 144 19.57 4.27 1.40
C GLY A 144 19.17 4.76 0.01
N ALA A 145 18.01 5.41 -0.14
CA ALA A 145 17.48 5.93 -1.39
C ALA A 145 17.61 7.47 -1.51
N LEU A 146 18.45 8.09 -0.68
CA LEU A 146 18.68 9.53 -0.63
C LEU A 146 18.98 10.18 -2.01
N PRO A 147 19.82 9.58 -2.90
CA PRO A 147 20.07 10.14 -4.22
C PRO A 147 18.81 10.23 -5.09
N ILE A 148 17.86 9.32 -4.88
CA ILE A 148 16.59 9.26 -5.61
C ILE A 148 15.61 10.30 -5.03
N ALA A 149 15.57 10.43 -3.71
CA ALA A 149 14.73 11.42 -3.03
C ALA A 149 15.11 12.87 -3.40
N LEU A 150 16.41 13.16 -3.55
CA LEU A 150 16.90 14.44 -4.03
C LEU A 150 16.39 14.73 -5.45
N ARG A 151 16.51 13.75 -6.35
CA ARG A 151 16.00 13.88 -7.74
C ARG A 151 14.49 14.09 -7.80
N LEU A 152 13.73 13.51 -6.87
CA LEU A 152 12.28 13.75 -6.78
C LEU A 152 11.93 15.15 -6.30
N LYS A 153 12.72 15.73 -5.39
CA LYS A 153 12.53 17.13 -4.98
C LYS A 153 12.81 18.10 -6.13
N ASP A 154 13.78 17.81 -6.99
CA ASP A 154 14.04 18.62 -8.19
C ASP A 154 12.91 18.51 -9.25
N LEU A 155 12.04 17.51 -9.09
CA LEU A 155 10.90 17.26 -9.97
C LEU A 155 9.58 17.78 -9.40
N LEU A 156 9.45 18.08 -8.11
CA LEU A 156 8.19 18.59 -7.52
C LEU A 156 8.25 20.11 -7.36
#